data_AF-A0A7E6F1S3-F1
#
_entry.id   AF-A0A7E6F1S3-F1
#
_cell.length_a   1.000
_cell.length_b   1.000
_cell.length_c   1.000
_cell.angle_alpha   90.00
_cell.angle_beta   90.00
_cell.angle_gamma   90.00
#
_symmetry.space_group_name_H-M   'P 1'
#
loop_
_entity.id
_entity.type
_entity.pdbx_description
1 polymer ?
#
loop_
_entity_poly.entity_id
_entity_poly.type
_entity_poly.pdbx_seq_one_letter_code
_entity_poly.pdbx_strand_id
1 'polypeptide(L)'
;MPFSFSTEISHLQCFLLYSIEDFRKNHKQELCFYPMNFKRAEHSMMVLKLNQLNFILVVVFSPHIIAHECSSGLFGPRCQYICHCEDVTTCNSTTGECDSGCADGWDGHVCQRQNIALKRIVKQSSTAYGGVAEKAVDGFTCTYYDERKKEYSCSHTNDNPKQAPFWMVYLDEPTTLHYMQIFNRVDNDKKYSYRLQKFYVTVANTSDIDDNVECYSHNDTKFSAHIFHCTKPVVASVVRVRLYHLEPLTICEFKIYKCSEYWFGKDCSQQCNCRNITEVCNPVTGACRSGIKIVENKPKVSPRNETPEKVAPVEPSSAVVALSVLLVLSLCVIIVLGILLIQKSNFVNRFSITRLQF
;
A
#
# COMPACT_ATOMS: atom_id res chain seq x y z
N MET A 1 13.47 30.97 -27.72
CA MET A 1 12.20 30.36 -27.28
C MET A 1 12.39 28.86 -27.25
N PRO A 2 12.28 28.18 -26.10
CA PRO A 2 12.05 26.75 -26.10
C PRO A 2 10.55 26.49 -25.93
N PHE A 3 10.02 25.64 -26.80
CA PHE A 3 8.84 24.82 -26.50
C PHE A 3 9.33 23.39 -26.24
N SER A 4 8.67 22.79 -25.25
CA SER A 4 8.78 21.43 -24.74
C SER A 4 8.56 20.33 -25.80
N PHE A 5 9.24 19.20 -25.63
CA PHE A 5 8.66 17.88 -25.92
C PHE A 5 9.05 16.87 -24.85
N SER A 6 8.09 15.98 -24.58
CA SER A 6 7.98 14.95 -23.55
C SER A 6 9.11 13.93 -23.54
N THR A 7 9.55 13.56 -22.33
CA THR A 7 10.46 12.44 -22.07
C THR A 7 9.71 11.11 -22.08
N GLU A 8 9.83 10.37 -23.18
CA GLU A 8 9.60 8.93 -23.25
C GLU A 8 10.77 8.28 -24.01
N ILE A 9 11.93 8.12 -23.34
CA ILE A 9 13.00 7.21 -23.80
C ILE A 9 13.70 6.64 -22.56
N SER A 10 13.24 5.48 -22.08
CA SER A 10 13.88 4.70 -21.03
C SER A 10 14.81 3.63 -21.61
N HIS A 11 15.88 4.04 -22.29
CA HIS A 11 17.01 3.15 -22.63
C HIS A 11 18.30 3.98 -22.80
N LEU A 12 19.01 4.26 -21.71
CA LEU A 12 20.43 4.63 -21.79
C LEU A 12 21.27 3.47 -21.25
N GLN A 13 21.84 2.67 -22.15
CA GLN A 13 23.07 1.95 -21.85
C GLN A 13 24.21 2.98 -21.89
N CYS A 14 24.80 3.29 -20.73
CA CYS A 14 26.03 4.08 -20.70
C CYS A 14 27.18 3.25 -21.27
N PHE A 15 27.62 3.58 -22.48
CA PHE A 15 28.86 3.07 -23.05
C PHE A 15 29.98 4.09 -22.75
N LEU A 16 30.95 3.72 -21.92
CA LEU A 16 32.18 4.48 -21.75
C LEU A 16 33.28 3.81 -22.60
N LEU A 17 33.75 4.52 -23.63
CA LEU A 17 34.90 4.11 -24.44
C LEU A 17 36.15 4.81 -23.92
N TYR A 18 37.16 4.05 -23.49
CA TYR A 18 38.47 4.58 -23.11
C TYR A 18 39.55 4.10 -24.09
N SER A 19 40.51 4.98 -24.40
CA SER A 19 41.75 4.59 -25.09
C SER A 19 42.76 4.02 -24.08
N ILE A 20 43.58 3.06 -24.49
CA ILE A 20 44.61 2.45 -23.62
C ILE A 20 45.70 3.46 -23.18
N GLU A 21 45.85 4.60 -23.86
CA GLU A 21 46.82 5.62 -23.47
C GLU A 21 46.41 6.42 -22.22
N ASP A 22 45.10 6.56 -21.95
CA ASP A 22 44.59 7.26 -20.76
C ASP A 22 44.72 6.44 -19.47
N PHE A 23 44.75 5.11 -19.57
CA PHE A 23 44.82 4.23 -18.38
C PHE A 23 46.22 4.22 -17.74
N ARG A 24 47.27 4.60 -18.49
CA ARG A 24 48.67 4.52 -18.02
C ARG A 24 49.22 5.82 -17.44
N LYS A 25 48.51 6.94 -17.59
CA LYS A 25 48.91 8.26 -17.08
C LYS A 25 47.75 8.89 -16.31
N ASN A 26 47.60 8.51 -15.04
CA ASN A 26 47.56 9.45 -13.91
C ASN A 26 47.00 8.79 -12.65
N HIS A 27 47.81 8.83 -11.60
CA HIS A 27 47.34 8.85 -10.24
C HIS A 27 46.34 10.00 -10.04
N LYS A 28 45.22 9.72 -9.36
CA LYS A 28 44.25 10.68 -8.80
C LYS A 28 43.61 11.69 -9.78
N GLN A 29 42.46 11.33 -10.35
CA GLN A 29 41.39 12.29 -10.58
C GLN A 29 40.07 11.70 -10.07
N GLU A 30 39.56 12.30 -8.98
CA GLU A 30 38.16 12.18 -8.59
C GLU A 30 37.32 12.89 -9.67
N LEU A 31 36.58 12.13 -10.47
CA LEU A 31 35.43 12.65 -11.18
C LEU A 31 34.22 12.45 -10.27
N CYS A 32 33.69 13.56 -9.77
CA CYS A 32 32.48 13.60 -8.95
C CYS A 32 31.31 12.95 -9.69
N PHE A 33 30.76 11.87 -9.13
CA PHE A 33 29.41 11.41 -9.42
C PHE A 33 28.52 11.75 -8.21
N TYR A 34 27.33 12.29 -8.50
CA TYR A 34 26.28 12.57 -7.51
C TYR A 34 26.07 11.39 -6.54
N PRO A 35 25.82 11.64 -5.24
CA PRO A 35 25.73 10.57 -4.26
C PRO A 35 24.36 9.88 -4.39
N MET A 36 24.32 8.74 -5.06
CA MET A 36 23.22 7.77 -4.91
C MET A 36 23.75 6.60 -4.10
N ASN A 37 23.27 6.49 -2.86
CA ASN A 37 23.62 5.45 -1.90
C ASN A 37 23.20 4.05 -2.43
N PHE A 38 24.13 3.32 -3.05
CA PHE A 38 23.92 1.90 -3.36
C PHE A 38 24.73 1.01 -2.41
N LYS A 39 24.02 0.16 -1.64
CA LYS A 39 24.62 -0.95 -0.91
C LYS A 39 25.15 -1.98 -1.91
N ARG A 40 26.42 -2.36 -1.72
CA ARG A 40 27.22 -3.42 -2.38
C ARG A 40 26.40 -4.42 -3.21
N ALA A 41 26.32 -4.19 -4.52
CA ALA A 41 25.90 -5.18 -5.51
C ALA A 41 27.14 -5.77 -6.20
N GLU A 42 27.18 -7.09 -6.36
CA GLU A 42 28.25 -7.77 -7.11
C GLU A 42 28.05 -7.52 -8.60
N HIS A 43 28.91 -6.69 -9.20
CA HIS A 43 28.93 -6.48 -10.65
C HIS A 43 29.75 -7.58 -11.34
N SER A 44 29.19 -8.22 -12.37
CA SER A 44 29.97 -9.07 -13.28
C SER A 44 30.57 -8.23 -14.39
N MET A 45 31.90 -8.20 -14.48
CA MET A 45 32.67 -7.44 -15.48
C MET A 45 33.16 -8.41 -16.55
N MET A 46 32.74 -8.20 -17.80
CA MET A 46 33.25 -8.95 -18.96
C MET A 46 34.22 -8.06 -19.75
N VAL A 47 35.44 -8.55 -19.97
CA VAL A 47 36.50 -7.84 -20.71
C VAL A 47 36.73 -8.55 -22.04
N LEU A 48 36.32 -7.93 -23.15
CA LEU A 48 36.60 -8.45 -24.49
C LEU A 48 37.80 -7.72 -25.08
N LYS A 49 38.86 -8.49 -25.37
CA LYS A 49 40.09 -7.98 -25.99
C LYS A 49 40.00 -8.18 -27.50
N LEU A 50 39.69 -7.12 -28.24
CA LEU A 50 39.64 -7.14 -29.70
C LEU A 50 41.07 -6.99 -30.25
N ASN A 51 41.71 -8.11 -30.59
CA ASN A 51 43.02 -8.09 -31.24
C ASN A 51 42.86 -7.59 -32.68
N GLN A 52 43.01 -6.27 -32.87
CA GLN A 52 43.68 -5.57 -33.98
C GLN A 52 43.58 -4.03 -33.84
N LEU A 53 42.87 -3.50 -32.84
CA LEU A 53 42.92 -2.08 -32.44
C LEU A 53 42.82 -2.02 -30.90
N ASN A 54 43.69 -1.26 -30.24
CA ASN A 54 43.87 -1.14 -28.79
C ASN A 54 42.62 -0.58 -28.03
N PHE A 55 41.51 -1.31 -28.02
CA PHE A 55 40.28 -0.93 -27.30
C PHE A 55 39.81 -2.06 -26.37
N ILE A 56 39.47 -1.70 -25.14
CA ILE A 56 38.84 -2.59 -24.16
C ILE A 56 37.38 -2.17 -24.05
N LEU A 57 36.46 -3.04 -24.44
CA LEU A 57 35.03 -2.84 -24.20
C LEU A 57 34.70 -3.42 -22.81
N VAL A 58 34.34 -2.55 -21.87
CA VAL A 58 33.85 -2.95 -20.54
C VAL A 58 32.33 -2.91 -20.58
N VAL A 59 31.70 -4.08 -20.59
CA VAL A 59 30.23 -4.20 -20.48
C VAL A 59 29.89 -4.44 -19.01
N VAL A 60 29.30 -3.44 -18.36
CA VAL A 60 28.80 -3.56 -16.99
C VAL A 60 27.34 -4.01 -17.06
N PHE A 61 27.09 -5.27 -16.75
CA PHE A 61 25.72 -5.74 -16.53
C PHE A 61 25.30 -5.30 -15.13
N SER A 62 24.62 -4.15 -15.04
CA SER A 62 23.81 -3.85 -13.86
C SER A 62 22.51 -4.64 -14.00
N PRO A 63 22.18 -5.58 -13.10
CA PRO A 63 20.81 -6.03 -12.99
C PRO A 63 20.01 -4.84 -12.45
N HIS A 64 19.58 -3.95 -13.35
CA HIS A 64 18.45 -3.09 -13.05
C HIS A 64 17.27 -4.03 -12.84
N ILE A 65 17.04 -4.40 -11.57
CA ILE A 65 15.68 -4.65 -11.10
C ILE A 65 14.96 -3.37 -11.48
N ILE A 66 14.11 -3.44 -12.51
CA ILE A 66 13.16 -2.38 -12.78
C ILE A 66 12.37 -2.26 -11.48
N ALA A 67 12.65 -1.22 -10.69
CA ALA A 67 11.74 -0.82 -9.64
C ALA A 67 10.48 -0.43 -10.39
N HIS A 68 9.53 -1.35 -10.47
CA HIS A 68 8.25 -1.12 -11.11
C HIS A 68 7.53 -0.10 -10.22
N GLU A 69 7.72 1.19 -10.52
CA GLU A 69 6.98 2.25 -9.86
C GLU A 69 5.50 2.04 -10.15
N CYS A 70 4.72 1.91 -9.09
CA CYS A 70 3.27 1.80 -9.21
C CYS A 70 2.68 3.11 -9.70
N SER A 71 1.66 3.01 -10.55
CA SER A 71 0.81 4.14 -10.87
C SER A 71 0.25 4.74 -9.57
N SER A 72 0.02 6.06 -9.57
CA SER A 72 -0.53 6.77 -8.41
C SER A 72 -1.79 6.08 -7.87
N GLY A 73 -1.88 5.94 -6.56
CA GLY A 73 -2.96 5.23 -5.89
C GLY A 73 -2.77 3.72 -5.74
N LEU A 74 -1.65 3.14 -6.19
CA LEU A 74 -1.30 1.74 -5.98
C LEU A 74 0.05 1.59 -5.29
N PHE A 75 0.24 0.50 -4.53
CA PHE A 75 1.50 0.22 -3.87
C PHE A 75 1.81 -1.28 -3.70
N GLY A 76 3.04 -1.57 -3.29
CA GLY A 76 3.50 -2.91 -2.93
C GLY A 76 3.89 -3.79 -4.12
N PRO A 77 4.13 -5.09 -3.88
CA PRO A 77 4.60 -6.01 -4.92
C PRO A 77 3.56 -6.13 -6.05
N ARG A 78 4.00 -5.85 -7.28
CA ARG A 78 3.14 -5.81 -8.49
C ARG A 78 1.97 -4.81 -8.40
N CYS A 79 2.07 -3.81 -7.51
CA CYS A 79 1.06 -2.74 -7.39
C CYS A 79 -0.35 -3.27 -7.12
N GLN A 80 -0.44 -4.37 -6.37
CA GLN A 80 -1.70 -5.05 -6.11
C GLN A 80 -2.48 -4.44 -4.94
N TYR A 81 -1.88 -3.53 -4.17
CA TYR A 81 -2.55 -2.86 -3.05
C TYR A 81 -3.03 -1.48 -3.47
N ILE A 82 -4.21 -1.10 -3.00
CA ILE A 82 -4.82 0.21 -3.28
C ILE A 82 -4.49 1.17 -2.14
N CYS A 83 -3.99 2.36 -2.48
CA CYS A 83 -3.80 3.44 -1.52
C CYS A 83 -5.14 4.09 -1.18
N HIS A 84 -5.35 4.39 0.09
CA HIS A 84 -6.52 5.11 0.58
C HIS A 84 -6.12 6.44 1.24
N CYS A 85 -5.16 7.14 0.62
CA CYS A 85 -4.70 8.46 1.04
C CYS A 85 -5.71 9.54 0.65
N GLU A 86 -5.73 10.65 1.39
CA GLU A 86 -6.52 11.83 1.02
C GLU A 86 -6.07 12.41 -0.33
N ASP A 87 -4.76 12.50 -0.54
CA ASP A 87 -4.17 12.74 -1.86
C ASP A 87 -3.43 11.48 -2.34
N VAL A 88 -4.05 10.77 -3.28
CA VAL A 88 -3.51 9.53 -3.88
C VAL A 88 -2.17 9.72 -4.59
N THR A 89 -1.79 10.95 -4.95
CA THR A 89 -0.51 11.25 -5.59
C THR A 89 0.65 11.25 -4.61
N THR A 90 0.38 11.43 -3.31
CA THR A 90 1.39 11.43 -2.24
C THR A 90 1.66 10.03 -1.68
N CYS A 91 0.93 9.01 -2.15
CA CYS A 91 1.09 7.64 -1.69
C CYS A 91 2.46 7.10 -2.08
N ASN A 92 3.21 6.57 -1.10
CA ASN A 92 4.46 5.87 -1.38
C ASN A 92 4.17 4.55 -2.13
N SER A 93 4.65 4.43 -3.37
CA SER A 93 4.42 3.26 -4.23
C SER A 93 5.01 1.95 -3.70
N THR A 94 5.92 2.01 -2.72
CA THR A 94 6.52 0.83 -2.09
C THR A 94 5.88 0.49 -0.75
N THR A 95 5.69 1.47 0.14
CA THR A 95 5.21 1.24 1.52
C THR A 95 3.70 1.42 1.68
N GLY A 96 3.06 2.21 0.82
CA GLY A 96 1.65 2.61 0.95
C GLY A 96 1.41 3.72 1.97
N GLU A 97 2.47 4.32 2.52
CA GLU A 97 2.37 5.43 3.47
C GLU A 97 1.81 6.68 2.79
N CYS A 98 0.96 7.42 3.53
CA CYS A 98 0.26 8.60 3.06
C CYS A 98 0.71 9.84 3.84
N ASP A 99 1.52 10.70 3.22
CA ASP A 99 1.94 11.97 3.83
C ASP A 99 0.75 12.93 4.00
N SER A 100 -0.24 12.84 3.11
CA SER A 100 -1.50 13.60 3.22
C SER A 100 -2.42 13.13 4.33
N GLY A 101 -2.11 12.01 4.99
CA GLY A 101 -3.09 11.29 5.82
C GLY A 101 -4.10 10.49 4.99
N CYS A 102 -5.06 9.88 5.68
CA CYS A 102 -6.04 8.97 5.10
C CYS A 102 -7.28 9.70 4.56
N ALA A 103 -7.83 9.18 3.46
CA ALA A 103 -9.10 9.64 2.93
C ALA A 103 -10.24 9.45 3.93
N ASP A 104 -11.33 10.20 3.75
CA ASP A 104 -12.55 10.08 4.54
C ASP A 104 -13.02 8.61 4.66
N GLY A 105 -13.20 8.17 5.90
CA GLY A 105 -13.60 6.80 6.21
C GLY A 105 -12.45 5.79 6.22
N TRP A 106 -11.20 6.22 6.07
CA TRP A 106 -10.02 5.37 6.19
C TRP A 106 -9.14 5.76 7.37
N ASP A 107 -8.47 4.77 7.95
CA ASP A 107 -7.61 4.91 9.12
C ASP A 107 -6.52 3.83 9.10
N GLY A 108 -5.49 3.98 9.92
CA GLY A 108 -4.33 3.11 10.01
C GLY A 108 -3.09 3.78 9.44
N HIS A 109 -1.93 3.23 9.78
CA HIS A 109 -0.64 3.77 9.37
C HIS A 109 -0.49 3.91 7.84
N VAL A 110 -1.13 3.02 7.08
CA VAL A 110 -1.17 3.04 5.61
C VAL A 110 -2.62 3.03 5.11
N CYS A 111 -3.53 3.58 5.92
CA CYS A 111 -4.96 3.69 5.60
C CYS A 111 -5.64 2.35 5.27
N GLN A 112 -5.24 1.29 5.97
CA GLN A 112 -5.69 -0.08 5.73
C GLN A 112 -6.95 -0.49 6.50
N ARG A 113 -7.60 0.43 7.21
CA ARG A 113 -8.81 0.19 8.01
C ARG A 113 -9.93 1.07 7.48
N GLN A 114 -11.03 0.46 7.06
CA GLN A 114 -12.17 1.18 6.50
C GLN A 114 -13.29 1.29 7.53
N ASN A 115 -13.74 2.51 7.82
CA ASN A 115 -14.99 2.77 8.55
C ASN A 115 -16.19 2.49 7.64
N ILE A 116 -16.73 1.28 7.73
CA ILE A 116 -17.88 0.83 6.94
C ILE A 116 -19.22 1.35 7.44
N ALA A 117 -19.26 2.03 8.58
CA ALA A 117 -20.48 2.69 9.08
C ALA A 117 -20.69 4.09 8.48
N LEU A 118 -19.63 4.72 7.95
CA LEU A 118 -19.67 6.10 7.47
C LEU A 118 -20.77 6.30 6.42
N LYS A 119 -21.67 7.26 6.70
CA LYS A 119 -22.79 7.68 5.85
C LYS A 119 -23.74 6.54 5.45
N ARG A 120 -23.76 5.45 6.22
CA ARG A 120 -24.67 4.33 5.98
C ARG A 120 -26.10 4.63 6.44
N ILE A 121 -27.02 3.80 5.95
CA ILE A 121 -28.43 3.86 6.36
C ILE A 121 -28.52 3.46 7.82
N VAL A 122 -29.24 4.26 8.60
CA VAL A 122 -29.41 4.07 10.04
C VAL A 122 -30.86 4.24 10.46
N LYS A 123 -31.22 3.64 11.59
CA LYS A 123 -32.53 3.81 12.23
C LYS A 123 -32.35 3.88 13.74
N GLN A 124 -33.26 4.59 14.39
CA GLN A 124 -33.34 4.63 15.84
C GLN A 124 -34.79 4.50 16.32
N SER A 125 -34.98 4.15 17.59
CA SER A 125 -36.31 3.90 18.16
C SER A 125 -37.24 5.12 18.14
N SER A 126 -36.67 6.32 18.26
CA SER A 126 -37.37 7.61 18.27
C SER A 126 -36.37 8.75 18.09
N THR A 127 -36.83 9.95 17.79
CA THR A 127 -35.96 11.12 17.55
C THR A 127 -36.45 12.33 18.34
N ALA A 128 -35.56 12.95 19.12
CA ALA A 128 -35.83 14.19 19.84
C ALA A 128 -34.72 15.22 19.58
N TYR A 129 -35.01 16.49 19.90
CA TYR A 129 -34.03 17.58 19.94
C TYR A 129 -33.15 17.70 18.68
N GLY A 130 -33.68 17.40 17.49
CA GLY A 130 -32.92 17.39 16.22
C GLY A 130 -31.77 16.36 16.14
N GLY A 131 -31.65 15.45 17.12
CA GLY A 131 -30.68 14.37 17.16
C GLY A 131 -31.10 13.19 16.27
N VAL A 132 -31.12 13.41 14.95
CA VAL A 132 -31.42 12.36 13.96
C VAL A 132 -30.36 11.24 13.99
N ALA A 133 -30.73 10.05 13.53
CA ALA A 133 -29.88 8.86 13.65
C ALA A 133 -28.56 8.97 12.86
N GLU A 134 -28.61 9.68 11.72
CA GLU A 134 -27.54 9.86 10.74
C GLU A 134 -26.34 10.62 11.33
N LYS A 135 -26.57 11.43 12.36
CA LYS A 135 -25.51 12.13 13.08
C LYS A 135 -24.48 11.19 13.69
N ALA A 136 -24.87 9.97 14.07
CA ALA A 136 -23.95 8.99 14.61
C ALA A 136 -23.04 8.32 13.55
N VAL A 137 -23.19 8.64 12.26
CA VAL A 137 -22.37 8.10 11.16
C VAL A 137 -21.98 9.18 10.17
N ASP A 138 -21.93 10.44 10.61
CA ASP A 138 -21.67 11.59 9.73
C ASP A 138 -20.17 11.87 9.56
N GLY A 139 -19.32 11.23 10.37
CA GLY A 139 -17.87 11.38 10.36
C GLY A 139 -17.33 12.34 11.43
N PHE A 140 -18.20 13.04 12.15
CA PHE A 140 -17.82 14.07 13.12
C PHE A 140 -17.83 13.52 14.55
N THR A 141 -16.65 13.36 15.14
CA THR A 141 -16.50 12.80 16.50
C THR A 141 -16.77 13.79 17.64
N CYS A 142 -17.45 14.91 17.37
CA CYS A 142 -17.67 15.95 18.38
C CYS A 142 -18.61 15.45 19.48
N THR A 143 -18.12 15.39 20.72
CA THR A 143 -18.88 14.86 21.85
C THR A 143 -19.80 15.90 22.51
N TYR A 144 -19.74 17.15 22.07
CA TYR A 144 -20.48 18.26 22.66
C TYR A 144 -21.88 18.41 22.03
N TYR A 145 -22.90 18.61 22.86
CA TYR A 145 -24.28 18.74 22.43
C TYR A 145 -24.84 20.12 22.82
N ASP A 146 -24.77 21.09 21.90
CA ASP A 146 -25.39 22.42 22.07
C ASP A 146 -26.41 22.69 20.97
N GLU A 147 -27.67 22.47 21.34
CA GLU A 147 -28.83 22.69 20.48
C GLU A 147 -28.93 24.13 19.97
N ARG A 148 -28.44 25.11 20.76
CA ARG A 148 -28.54 26.53 20.41
C ARG A 148 -27.65 26.90 19.22
N LYS A 149 -26.57 26.14 19.03
CA LYS A 149 -25.59 26.37 17.96
C LYS A 149 -25.85 25.55 16.71
N LYS A 150 -26.75 24.55 16.74
CA LYS A 150 -27.05 23.62 15.63
C LYS A 150 -25.84 22.86 15.04
N GLU A 151 -24.66 22.94 15.65
CA GLU A 151 -23.40 22.33 15.21
C GLU A 151 -23.06 21.00 15.92
N TYR A 152 -24.03 20.39 16.61
CA TYR A 152 -23.80 19.12 17.31
C TYR A 152 -23.96 17.91 16.38
N SER A 153 -23.14 16.87 16.56
CA SER A 153 -23.17 15.62 15.77
C SER A 153 -23.67 14.41 16.54
N CYS A 154 -24.45 14.58 17.61
CA CYS A 154 -25.02 13.43 18.30
C CYS A 154 -26.47 13.15 17.93
N SER A 155 -26.79 11.86 17.77
CA SER A 155 -28.15 11.36 17.74
C SER A 155 -28.79 11.46 19.12
N HIS A 156 -30.12 11.51 19.20
CA HIS A 156 -30.83 11.59 20.48
C HIS A 156 -32.24 10.98 20.35
N THR A 157 -32.52 9.97 21.17
CA THR A 157 -33.88 9.40 21.28
C THR A 157 -34.77 10.21 22.23
N ASN A 158 -36.07 9.92 22.26
CA ASN A 158 -36.98 10.61 23.17
C ASN A 158 -36.61 10.43 24.65
N ASP A 159 -36.93 11.45 25.44
CA ASP A 159 -36.93 11.33 26.90
C ASP A 159 -38.03 10.37 27.38
N ASN A 160 -37.76 9.71 28.50
CA ASN A 160 -38.67 8.74 29.13
C ASN A 160 -39.20 7.66 28.15
N PRO A 161 -38.31 6.91 27.48
CA PRO A 161 -38.73 5.92 26.50
C PRO A 161 -39.54 4.79 27.17
N LYS A 162 -40.63 4.36 26.53
CA LYS A 162 -41.49 3.27 27.02
C LYS A 162 -40.85 1.88 26.91
N GLN A 163 -39.78 1.76 26.13
CA GLN A 163 -39.02 0.54 25.89
C GLN A 163 -37.54 0.92 25.74
N ALA A 164 -36.63 -0.03 25.96
CA ALA A 164 -35.19 0.20 25.78
C ALA A 164 -34.90 0.80 24.40
N PRO A 165 -34.35 2.03 24.33
CA PRO A 165 -34.09 2.66 23.05
C PRO A 165 -32.97 1.94 22.31
N PHE A 166 -33.02 2.05 20.98
CA PHE A 166 -32.01 1.45 20.11
C PHE A 166 -31.61 2.42 19.02
N TRP A 167 -30.41 2.20 18.52
CA TRP A 167 -29.89 2.75 17.28
C TRP A 167 -29.27 1.61 16.49
N MET A 168 -29.42 1.60 15.17
CA MET A 168 -28.88 0.56 14.30
C MET A 168 -28.43 1.10 12.97
N VAL A 169 -27.40 0.46 12.41
CA VAL A 169 -26.82 0.73 11.10
C VAL A 169 -26.93 -0.50 10.20
N TYR A 170 -27.22 -0.25 8.92
CA TYR A 170 -27.26 -1.24 7.86
C TYR A 170 -25.99 -1.09 7.00
N LEU A 171 -25.22 -2.16 6.91
CA LEU A 171 -24.06 -2.28 6.04
C LEU A 171 -24.52 -2.77 4.65
N ASP A 172 -23.75 -2.44 3.61
CA ASP A 172 -24.10 -2.77 2.23
C ASP A 172 -24.16 -4.28 1.98
N GLU A 173 -23.27 -5.02 2.65
CA GLU A 173 -23.12 -6.46 2.51
C GLU A 173 -22.65 -7.10 3.83
N PRO A 174 -22.97 -8.38 4.06
CA PRO A 174 -22.43 -9.12 5.19
C PRO A 174 -20.91 -9.08 5.21
N THR A 175 -20.34 -8.45 6.23
CA THR A 175 -18.91 -8.15 6.32
C THR A 175 -18.34 -8.64 7.64
N THR A 176 -17.10 -9.12 7.62
CA THR A 176 -16.36 -9.45 8.84
C THR A 176 -16.06 -8.18 9.64
N LEU A 177 -16.63 -8.08 10.85
CA LEU A 177 -16.40 -6.94 11.74
C LEU A 177 -15.08 -7.13 12.51
N HIS A 178 -14.19 -6.13 12.49
CA HIS A 178 -12.92 -6.19 13.24
C HIS A 178 -13.03 -5.54 14.62
N TYR A 179 -13.33 -4.26 14.64
CA TYR A 179 -13.56 -3.52 15.87
C TYR A 179 -14.52 -2.37 15.61
N MET A 180 -15.10 -1.87 16.69
CA MET A 180 -16.03 -0.77 16.69
C MET A 180 -15.54 0.31 17.63
N GLN A 181 -15.91 1.55 17.34
CA GLN A 181 -15.63 2.69 18.18
C GLN A 181 -16.89 3.51 18.35
N ILE A 182 -17.27 3.76 19.60
CA ILE A 182 -18.45 4.56 19.94
C ILE A 182 -18.02 5.82 20.69
N PHE A 183 -18.58 6.96 20.28
CA PHE A 183 -18.36 8.27 20.90
C PHE A 183 -19.62 8.67 21.67
N ASN A 184 -19.44 8.93 22.95
CA ASN A 184 -20.49 9.31 23.88
C ASN A 184 -20.68 10.83 23.88
N ARG A 185 -21.86 11.28 24.32
CA ARG A 185 -22.10 12.69 24.64
C ARG A 185 -21.38 13.06 25.94
N VAL A 186 -20.53 14.07 25.85
CA VAL A 186 -19.79 14.63 26.96
C VAL A 186 -19.91 16.15 26.92
N ASP A 187 -20.96 16.67 27.55
CA ASP A 187 -21.13 18.10 27.78
C ASP A 187 -20.16 18.60 28.87
N ASN A 188 -20.02 19.92 28.99
CA ASN A 188 -19.13 20.57 29.95
C ASN A 188 -19.34 20.10 31.41
N ASP A 189 -20.59 19.96 31.83
CA ASP A 189 -20.93 19.51 33.19
C ASP A 189 -20.95 17.98 33.33
N LYS A 190 -20.64 17.26 32.24
CA LYS A 190 -20.66 15.80 32.09
C LYS A 190 -21.97 15.14 32.55
N LYS A 191 -23.04 15.94 32.71
CA LYS A 191 -24.30 15.53 33.31
C LYS A 191 -24.91 14.35 32.57
N TYR A 192 -24.85 14.30 31.24
CA TYR A 192 -25.54 13.29 30.44
C TYR A 192 -24.66 12.10 30.03
N SER A 193 -23.36 12.13 30.37
CA SER A 193 -22.40 11.09 30.00
C SER A 193 -22.70 9.71 30.60
N TYR A 194 -23.53 9.64 31.65
CA TYR A 194 -23.95 8.38 32.26
C TYR A 194 -25.02 7.65 31.45
N ARG A 195 -25.73 8.33 30.54
CA ARG A 195 -26.86 7.72 29.80
C ARG A 195 -26.41 6.55 28.92
N LEU A 196 -25.22 6.64 28.33
CA LEU A 196 -24.62 5.56 27.54
C LEU A 196 -23.79 4.59 28.41
N GLN A 197 -24.25 4.29 29.63
CA GLN A 197 -23.74 3.19 30.45
C GLN A 197 -24.60 1.94 30.21
N LYS A 198 -24.07 0.74 30.49
CA LYS A 198 -24.84 -0.52 30.38
C LYS A 198 -25.54 -0.66 29.02
N PHE A 199 -24.75 -0.55 27.96
CA PHE A 199 -25.23 -0.82 26.60
C PHE A 199 -24.71 -2.17 26.12
N TYR A 200 -25.41 -2.73 25.15
CA TYR A 200 -24.97 -3.93 24.45
C TYR A 200 -25.15 -3.75 22.95
N VAL A 201 -24.39 -4.53 22.20
CA VAL A 201 -24.37 -4.52 20.75
C VAL A 201 -24.79 -5.89 20.26
N THR A 202 -25.85 -5.91 19.45
CA THR A 202 -26.27 -7.09 18.71
C THR A 202 -25.93 -6.95 17.24
N VAL A 203 -25.61 -8.07 16.61
CA VAL A 203 -25.32 -8.18 15.19
C VAL A 203 -26.24 -9.20 14.55
N ALA A 204 -26.60 -8.99 13.28
CA ALA A 204 -27.45 -9.90 12.52
C ALA A 204 -27.08 -9.86 11.02
N ASN A 205 -27.47 -10.91 10.28
CA ASN A 205 -27.36 -10.95 8.82
C ASN A 205 -28.62 -10.44 8.12
N THR A 206 -29.76 -10.48 8.81
CA THR A 206 -31.01 -9.88 8.34
C THR A 206 -31.47 -8.78 9.29
N SER A 207 -32.46 -8.00 8.87
CA SER A 207 -33.11 -7.02 9.75
C SER A 207 -34.03 -7.66 10.79
N ASP A 208 -34.24 -8.98 10.73
CA ASP A 208 -35.16 -9.69 11.61
C ASP A 208 -34.66 -9.68 13.06
N ILE A 209 -35.60 -9.50 13.98
CA ILE A 209 -35.28 -9.37 15.40
C ILE A 209 -34.75 -10.70 15.97
N ASP A 210 -35.14 -11.83 15.38
CA ASP A 210 -34.81 -13.17 15.87
C ASP A 210 -33.40 -13.65 15.49
N ASP A 211 -32.73 -13.01 14.52
CA ASP A 211 -31.36 -13.33 14.07
C ASP A 211 -30.27 -12.55 14.84
N ASN A 212 -30.64 -11.87 15.94
CA ASN A 212 -29.71 -11.00 16.67
C ASN A 212 -28.83 -11.79 17.64
N VAL A 213 -27.53 -11.77 17.41
CA VAL A 213 -26.50 -12.29 18.33
C VAL A 213 -25.91 -11.14 19.13
N GLU A 214 -25.97 -11.20 20.47
CA GLU A 214 -25.21 -10.27 21.31
C GLU A 214 -23.71 -10.52 21.10
N CYS A 215 -23.04 -9.54 20.51
CA CYS A 215 -21.62 -9.65 20.20
C CYS A 215 -20.75 -8.98 21.28
N TYR A 216 -21.27 -7.96 21.95
CA TYR A 216 -20.55 -7.18 22.96
C TYR A 216 -21.50 -6.57 23.99
N SER A 217 -21.03 -6.42 25.23
CA SER A 217 -21.70 -5.66 26.28
C SER A 217 -20.70 -4.79 27.04
N HIS A 218 -21.13 -3.57 27.36
CA HIS A 218 -20.36 -2.57 28.10
C HIS A 218 -20.90 -2.42 29.51
N ASN A 219 -20.00 -2.39 30.49
CA ASN A 219 -20.34 -2.23 31.89
C ASN A 219 -20.38 -0.74 32.29
N ASP A 220 -20.83 -0.43 33.50
CA ASP A 220 -21.25 0.91 33.99
C ASP A 220 -20.20 2.05 33.99
N THR A 221 -19.08 1.93 33.29
CA THR A 221 -18.04 2.96 33.24
C THR A 221 -18.41 4.07 32.26
N LYS A 222 -18.24 5.33 32.70
CA LYS A 222 -18.36 6.51 31.84
C LYS A 222 -17.17 6.59 30.90
N PHE A 223 -17.41 6.97 29.66
CA PHE A 223 -16.38 7.17 28.64
C PHE A 223 -16.74 8.34 27.73
N SER A 224 -15.74 8.93 27.07
CA SER A 224 -15.93 9.87 25.97
C SER A 224 -15.92 9.16 24.62
N ALA A 225 -14.95 8.26 24.43
CA ALA A 225 -14.87 7.35 23.31
C ALA A 225 -14.45 5.97 23.82
N HIS A 226 -14.96 4.92 23.22
CA HIS A 226 -14.67 3.55 23.62
C HIS A 226 -14.49 2.65 22.40
N ILE A 227 -13.38 1.92 22.35
CA ILE A 227 -13.06 0.94 21.32
C ILE A 227 -13.33 -0.45 21.88
N PHE A 228 -14.05 -1.27 21.12
CA PHE A 228 -14.40 -2.62 21.55
C PHE A 228 -14.48 -3.59 20.36
N HIS A 229 -14.43 -4.88 20.68
CA HIS A 229 -14.54 -5.97 19.72
C HIS A 229 -15.71 -6.87 20.13
N CYS A 230 -16.29 -7.57 19.16
CA CYS A 230 -17.18 -8.67 19.48
C CYS A 230 -16.40 -9.79 20.19
N THR A 231 -17.06 -10.53 21.07
CA THR A 231 -16.46 -11.64 21.85
C THR A 231 -15.93 -12.77 20.96
N LYS A 232 -16.48 -12.92 19.76
CA LYS A 232 -16.02 -13.83 18.71
C LYS A 232 -16.02 -13.10 17.37
N PRO A 233 -15.23 -13.55 16.38
CA PRO A 233 -15.31 -13.04 15.03
C PRO A 233 -16.72 -13.25 14.48
N VAL A 234 -17.32 -12.19 13.92
CA VAL A 234 -18.68 -12.21 13.37
C VAL A 234 -18.70 -11.59 11.98
N VAL A 235 -19.55 -12.16 11.13
CA VAL A 235 -19.94 -11.59 9.84
C VAL A 235 -21.37 -11.12 10.00
N ALA A 236 -21.65 -9.86 9.67
CA ALA A 236 -22.96 -9.26 9.84
C ALA A 236 -23.20 -8.16 8.81
N SER A 237 -24.47 -7.89 8.53
CA SER A 237 -24.93 -6.75 7.71
C SER A 237 -25.69 -5.71 8.53
N VAL A 238 -26.08 -6.04 9.76
CA VAL A 238 -26.80 -5.16 10.67
C VAL A 238 -26.10 -5.11 12.02
N VAL A 239 -25.86 -3.92 12.54
CA VAL A 239 -25.30 -3.70 13.88
C VAL A 239 -26.24 -2.79 14.67
N ARG A 240 -26.60 -3.19 15.89
CA ARG A 240 -27.57 -2.47 16.73
C ARG A 240 -27.01 -2.25 18.13
N VAL A 241 -27.06 -1.00 18.58
CA VAL A 241 -26.75 -0.57 19.95
C VAL A 241 -28.05 -0.44 20.73
N ARG A 242 -28.11 -1.01 21.94
CA ARG A 242 -29.27 -0.93 22.84
C ARG A 242 -28.82 -0.68 24.28
N LEU A 243 -29.66 -0.01 25.06
CA LEU A 243 -29.46 0.15 26.50
C LEU A 243 -30.15 -0.98 27.27
N TYR A 244 -29.61 -1.37 28.42
CA TYR A 244 -30.30 -2.26 29.38
C TYR A 244 -31.33 -1.51 30.26
N HIS A 245 -31.42 -0.19 30.15
CA HIS A 245 -32.28 0.67 30.97
C HIS A 245 -33.05 1.69 30.12
N LEU A 246 -33.89 2.50 30.77
CA LEU A 246 -34.84 3.41 30.13
C LEU A 246 -34.36 4.88 30.16
N GLU A 247 -33.10 5.12 29.83
CA GLU A 247 -32.56 6.47 29.59
C GLU A 247 -32.56 6.81 28.09
N PRO A 248 -32.49 8.09 27.70
CA PRO A 248 -32.30 8.47 26.30
C PRO A 248 -30.97 7.94 25.76
N LEU A 249 -31.00 7.31 24.58
CA LEU A 249 -29.81 6.90 23.86
C LEU A 249 -29.28 8.09 23.05
N THR A 250 -28.00 8.41 23.27
CA THR A 250 -27.28 9.46 22.56
C THR A 250 -25.94 8.89 22.09
N ILE A 251 -25.69 8.95 20.79
CA ILE A 251 -24.43 8.51 20.17
C ILE A 251 -23.91 9.65 19.32
N CYS A 252 -22.69 10.10 19.59
CA CYS A 252 -22.07 11.20 18.84
C CYS A 252 -21.34 10.74 17.59
N GLU A 253 -20.85 9.51 17.58
CA GLU A 253 -20.29 8.87 16.39
C GLU A 253 -20.16 7.37 16.66
N PHE A 254 -20.43 6.55 15.66
CA PHE A 254 -20.30 5.10 15.70
C PHE A 254 -19.55 4.62 14.47
N LYS A 255 -18.33 4.13 14.68
CA LYS A 255 -17.45 3.64 13.63
C LYS A 255 -17.37 2.13 13.70
N ILE A 256 -17.45 1.48 12.54
CA ILE A 256 -17.26 0.03 12.39
C ILE A 256 -16.10 -0.15 11.43
N TYR A 257 -15.06 -0.87 11.83
CA TYR A 257 -13.88 -1.07 10.99
C TYR A 257 -13.82 -2.47 10.40
N LYS A 258 -13.46 -2.54 9.10
CA LYS A 258 -12.95 -3.74 8.43
C LYS A 258 -11.53 -3.52 7.93
N CYS A 259 -10.80 -4.60 7.71
CA CYS A 259 -9.51 -4.53 7.03
C CYS A 259 -9.68 -4.31 5.53
N SER A 260 -8.79 -3.50 4.95
CA SER A 260 -8.58 -3.47 3.51
C SER A 260 -8.11 -4.85 3.03
N GLU A 261 -8.31 -5.12 1.74
CA GLU A 261 -7.82 -6.34 1.13
C GLU A 261 -6.33 -6.50 1.37
N TYR A 262 -5.90 -7.75 1.55
CA TYR A 262 -4.52 -8.12 1.85
C TYR A 262 -4.00 -7.75 3.24
N TRP A 263 -4.86 -7.26 4.13
CA TRP A 263 -4.54 -7.02 5.54
C TRP A 263 -5.36 -7.93 6.46
N PHE A 264 -4.78 -8.32 7.58
CA PHE A 264 -5.44 -9.18 8.55
C PHE A 264 -5.00 -8.93 10.00
N GLY A 265 -5.71 -9.57 10.91
CA GLY A 265 -5.45 -9.56 12.34
C GLY A 265 -6.16 -8.43 13.06
N LYS A 266 -6.12 -8.46 14.41
CA LYS A 266 -7.00 -7.68 15.29
C LYS A 266 -7.17 -6.19 14.94
N ASP A 267 -6.10 -5.53 14.48
CA ASP A 267 -6.08 -4.10 14.12
C ASP A 267 -5.66 -3.88 12.66
N CYS A 268 -5.79 -4.90 11.80
CA CYS A 268 -5.37 -4.87 10.39
C CYS A 268 -3.90 -4.43 10.24
N SER A 269 -3.02 -4.90 11.13
CA SER A 269 -1.61 -4.51 11.18
C SER A 269 -0.68 -5.50 10.48
N GLN A 270 -1.21 -6.65 10.02
CA GLN A 270 -0.43 -7.68 9.34
C GLN A 270 -0.84 -7.76 7.88
N GLN A 271 0.14 -7.98 6.99
CA GLN A 271 -0.07 -8.19 5.56
C GLN A 271 -0.11 -9.68 5.22
N CYS A 272 -1.02 -10.07 4.33
CA CYS A 272 -1.15 -11.45 3.86
C CYS A 272 0.17 -11.98 3.28
N ASN A 273 0.57 -13.18 3.70
CA ASN A 273 1.78 -13.85 3.22
C ASN A 273 1.44 -15.11 2.41
N CYS A 274 0.44 -15.03 1.53
CA CYS A 274 -0.03 -16.16 0.73
C CYS A 274 0.99 -16.57 -0.34
N ARG A 275 1.10 -17.88 -0.63
CA ARG A 275 1.95 -18.42 -1.69
C ARG A 275 1.56 -17.84 -3.05
N ASN A 276 0.27 -17.83 -3.35
CA ASN A 276 -0.26 -17.03 -4.45
C ASN A 276 -0.37 -15.57 -3.99
N ILE A 277 0.40 -14.68 -4.60
CA ILE A 277 0.52 -13.31 -4.11
C ILE A 277 -0.72 -12.44 -4.34
N THR A 278 -1.55 -12.80 -5.33
CA THR A 278 -2.80 -12.08 -5.64
C THR A 278 -3.98 -12.57 -4.80
N GLU A 279 -3.77 -13.58 -3.96
CA GLU A 279 -4.80 -14.11 -3.08
C GLU A 279 -5.02 -13.19 -1.86
N VAL A 280 -6.29 -12.82 -1.63
CA VAL A 280 -6.71 -12.16 -0.39
C VAL A 280 -6.84 -13.22 0.70
N CYS A 281 -6.09 -13.06 1.79
CA CYS A 281 -6.16 -13.98 2.93
C CYS A 281 -7.40 -13.73 3.80
N ASN A 282 -7.70 -14.68 4.69
CA ASN A 282 -8.73 -14.47 5.69
C ASN A 282 -8.40 -13.23 6.55
N PRO A 283 -9.32 -12.25 6.68
CA PRO A 283 -9.01 -10.99 7.34
C PRO A 283 -8.80 -11.12 8.86
N VAL A 284 -9.23 -12.21 9.49
CA VAL A 284 -9.03 -12.44 10.93
C VAL A 284 -7.75 -13.24 11.18
N THR A 285 -7.56 -14.34 10.46
CA THR A 285 -6.51 -15.33 10.75
C THR A 285 -5.28 -15.20 9.84
N GLY A 286 -5.39 -14.50 8.71
CA GLY A 286 -4.34 -14.47 7.69
C GLY A 286 -4.23 -15.75 6.87
N ALA A 287 -5.16 -16.70 7.04
CA ALA A 287 -5.10 -17.98 6.35
C ALA A 287 -5.30 -17.83 4.84
N CYS A 288 -4.51 -18.60 4.07
CA CYS A 288 -4.54 -18.62 2.62
C CYS A 288 -4.86 -20.04 2.12
N ARG A 289 -5.72 -20.16 1.13
CA ARG A 289 -6.01 -21.40 0.39
C ARG A 289 -4.76 -21.93 -0.32
N SER A 290 -3.92 -21.05 -0.86
CA SER A 290 -2.64 -21.46 -1.47
C SER A 290 -1.55 -21.84 -0.44
N GLY A 291 -1.84 -21.69 0.86
CA GLY A 291 -0.86 -21.80 1.93
C GLY A 291 0.01 -20.54 2.07
N ILE A 292 0.89 -20.53 3.08
CA ILE A 292 1.79 -19.42 3.38
C ILE A 292 3.10 -19.58 2.57
N LYS A 293 3.74 -18.48 2.18
CA LYS A 293 5.12 -18.52 1.65
C LYS A 293 6.04 -19.02 2.77
N ILE A 294 6.67 -20.18 2.55
CA ILE A 294 7.74 -20.64 3.43
C ILE A 294 8.97 -19.80 3.09
N VAL A 295 9.27 -18.82 3.93
CA VAL A 295 10.62 -18.25 3.94
C VAL A 295 11.49 -19.32 4.56
N GLU A 296 12.33 -19.98 3.76
CA GLU A 296 13.41 -20.81 4.31
C GLU A 296 14.35 -19.90 5.11
N ASN A 297 14.01 -19.68 6.37
CA ASN A 297 14.98 -19.26 7.35
C ASN A 297 15.89 -20.47 7.55
N LYS A 298 16.90 -20.64 6.70
CA LYS A 298 18.05 -21.49 7.06
C LYS A 298 18.53 -20.99 8.42
N PRO A 299 18.43 -21.79 9.49
CA PRO A 299 19.01 -21.40 10.76
C PRO A 299 20.51 -21.17 10.52
N LYS A 300 21.07 -20.08 11.04
CA LYS A 300 22.53 -19.95 11.15
C LYS A 300 23.02 -21.03 12.13
N VAL A 301 23.23 -22.24 11.63
CA VAL A 301 23.94 -23.29 12.35
C VAL A 301 25.43 -22.91 12.29
N SER A 302 26.04 -22.80 13.47
CA SER A 302 27.49 -22.65 13.64
C SER A 302 28.23 -23.72 12.83
N PRO A 303 29.36 -23.42 12.16
CA PRO A 303 29.99 -24.36 11.24
C PRO A 303 30.44 -25.61 11.99
N ARG A 304 29.80 -26.75 11.71
CA ARG A 304 30.36 -28.07 11.94
C ARG A 304 30.80 -28.60 10.58
N ASN A 305 32.07 -29.00 10.52
CA ASN A 305 32.75 -29.51 9.33
C ASN A 305 32.00 -30.70 8.73
N GLU A 306 31.29 -30.49 7.62
CA GLU A 306 30.93 -31.55 6.69
C GLU A 306 31.17 -31.07 5.26
N THR A 307 31.82 -31.95 4.50
CA THR A 307 32.27 -31.76 3.12
C THR A 307 31.10 -31.54 2.16
N PRO A 308 31.24 -30.69 1.11
CA PRO A 308 30.13 -30.34 0.24
C PRO A 308 29.82 -31.44 -0.78
N GLU A 309 28.59 -31.96 -0.73
CA GLU A 309 27.95 -32.65 -1.86
C GLU A 309 27.38 -31.61 -2.84
N LYS A 310 27.71 -31.76 -4.13
CA LYS A 310 27.38 -30.81 -5.20
C LYS A 310 25.91 -30.93 -5.60
N VAL A 311 25.16 -29.84 -5.48
CA VAL A 311 23.85 -29.67 -6.15
C VAL A 311 24.02 -28.64 -7.26
N ALA A 312 23.60 -29.01 -8.48
CA ALA A 312 23.82 -28.28 -9.72
C ALA A 312 22.99 -26.98 -9.80
N PRO A 313 23.49 -25.93 -10.49
CA PRO A 313 22.73 -24.71 -10.74
C PRO A 313 21.58 -24.98 -11.71
N VAL A 314 20.41 -24.39 -11.43
CA VAL A 314 19.32 -24.27 -12.40
C VAL A 314 19.74 -23.23 -13.43
N GLU A 315 20.10 -23.69 -14.63
CA GLU A 315 20.46 -22.82 -15.76
C GLU A 315 19.21 -22.07 -16.28
N PRO A 316 19.31 -20.76 -16.59
CA PRO A 316 18.32 -20.11 -17.44
C PRO A 316 18.35 -20.82 -18.81
N SER A 317 17.18 -21.02 -19.44
CA SER A 317 17.10 -21.72 -20.73
C SER A 317 18.12 -21.12 -21.71
N SER A 318 19.07 -21.94 -22.15
CA SER A 318 20.20 -21.56 -23.02
C SER A 318 19.78 -20.72 -24.23
N ALA A 319 18.54 -20.88 -24.69
CA ALA A 319 17.93 -20.09 -25.77
C ALA A 319 17.85 -18.58 -25.47
N VAL A 320 17.46 -18.16 -24.26
CA VAL A 320 17.25 -16.73 -23.93
C VAL A 320 18.60 -16.00 -23.83
N VAL A 321 19.61 -16.67 -23.28
CA VAL A 321 20.98 -16.13 -23.22
C VAL A 321 21.60 -16.11 -24.62
N ALA A 322 21.36 -17.12 -25.45
CA ALA A 322 21.84 -17.13 -26.84
C ALA A 322 21.19 -16.02 -27.68
N LEU A 323 19.88 -15.78 -27.54
CA LEU A 323 19.15 -14.73 -28.25
C LEU A 323 19.64 -13.33 -27.88
N SER A 324 19.91 -13.06 -26.60
CA SER A 324 20.43 -11.76 -26.17
C SER A 324 21.86 -11.54 -26.65
N VAL A 325 22.71 -12.56 -26.64
CA VAL A 325 24.09 -12.50 -27.18
C VAL A 325 24.07 -12.25 -28.70
N LEU A 326 23.18 -12.92 -29.45
CA LEU A 326 23.06 -12.74 -30.90
C LEU A 326 22.58 -11.33 -31.27
N LEU A 327 21.63 -10.76 -30.52
CA LEU A 327 21.17 -9.39 -30.71
C LEU A 327 22.31 -8.37 -30.48
N VAL A 328 23.08 -8.55 -29.41
CA VAL A 328 24.23 -7.67 -29.10
C VAL A 328 25.31 -7.78 -30.18
N LEU A 329 25.63 -8.99 -30.63
CA LEU A 329 26.60 -9.19 -31.72
C LEU A 329 26.12 -8.55 -33.04
N SER A 330 24.83 -8.65 -33.35
CA SER A 330 24.25 -8.02 -34.55
C SER A 330 24.34 -6.49 -34.52
N LEU A 331 24.05 -5.87 -33.37
CA LEU A 331 24.17 -4.42 -33.16
C LEU A 331 25.63 -3.97 -33.29
N CYS A 332 26.57 -4.71 -32.72
CA CYS A 332 28.01 -4.42 -32.84
C CYS A 332 28.47 -4.45 -34.30
N VAL A 333 28.03 -5.43 -35.09
CA VAL A 333 28.38 -5.51 -36.52
C VAL A 333 27.80 -4.32 -37.30
N ILE A 334 26.55 -3.93 -37.03
CA ILE A 334 25.91 -2.78 -37.67
C ILE A 334 26.67 -1.48 -37.35
N ILE A 335 27.08 -1.28 -36.10
CA ILE A 335 27.85 -0.10 -35.67
C ILE A 335 29.22 -0.07 -36.37
N VAL A 336 29.93 -1.19 -36.42
CA VAL A 336 31.24 -1.29 -37.09
C VAL A 336 31.12 -1.01 -38.59
N LEU A 337 30.12 -1.59 -39.26
CA LEU A 337 29.86 -1.32 -40.68
C LEU A 337 29.51 0.16 -40.91
N GLY A 338 28.70 0.77 -40.03
CA GLY A 338 28.40 2.19 -40.06
C GLY A 338 29.64 3.07 -39.97
N ILE A 339 30.55 2.77 -39.02
CA ILE A 339 31.82 3.50 -38.86
C ILE A 339 32.70 3.34 -40.10
N LEU A 340 32.81 2.13 -40.67
CA LEU A 340 33.60 1.88 -41.89
C LEU A 340 33.03 2.62 -43.11
N LEU A 341 31.70 2.70 -43.23
CA LEU A 341 31.05 3.47 -44.30
C LEU A 341 31.27 4.98 -44.15
N ILE A 342 31.22 5.50 -42.91
CA ILE A 342 31.52 6.91 -42.62
C ILE A 342 33.00 7.22 -42.93
N GLN A 343 33.92 6.34 -42.57
CA GLN A 343 35.35 6.49 -42.90
C GLN A 343 35.60 6.44 -44.41
N LYS A 344 34.89 5.56 -45.14
CA LYS A 344 34.97 5.49 -46.61
C LYS A 344 34.41 6.75 -47.28
N SER A 345 33.32 7.31 -46.78
CA SER A 345 32.75 8.59 -47.23
C SER A 345 33.72 9.76 -47.01
N ASN A 346 34.34 9.84 -45.83
CA ASN A 346 35.34 10.87 -45.52
C ASN A 346 36.64 10.72 -46.34
N PHE A 347 37.00 9.50 -46.74
CA PHE A 347 38.14 9.24 -47.61
C PHE A 347 37.88 9.68 -49.07
N VAL A 348 36.67 9.46 -49.59
CA VAL A 348 36.26 9.92 -50.94
C VAL A 348 36.18 11.45 -51.00
N ASN A 349 35.70 12.11 -49.94
CA ASN A 349 35.62 13.57 -49.89
C ASN A 349 36.99 14.28 -49.75
N ARG A 350 38.04 13.60 -49.26
CA ARG A 350 39.41 14.17 -49.23
C ARG A 350 40.16 14.09 -50.56
N PHE A 351 39.74 13.24 -51.50
CA PHE A 351 40.41 13.08 -52.81
C PHE A 351 39.85 13.97 -53.92
N SER A 352 38.80 14.77 -53.67
CA SER A 352 38.23 15.68 -54.68
C SER A 352 38.71 17.14 -54.57
N ILE A 353 39.70 17.45 -53.73
CA ILE A 353 40.25 18.81 -53.60
C ILE A 353 41.77 18.78 -53.85
N THR A 354 42.18 18.49 -55.08
CA THR A 354 43.47 18.97 -55.62
C THR A 354 43.48 18.87 -57.15
N ARG A 355 42.90 19.85 -57.84
CA ARG A 355 43.38 20.31 -59.16
C ARG A 355 42.77 21.66 -59.56
N LEU A 356 43.67 22.62 -59.74
CA LEU A 356 43.64 23.79 -60.63
C LEU A 356 42.73 24.98 -60.25
N GLN A 357 43.36 26.06 -59.79
CA GLN A 357 43.25 27.36 -60.47
C GLN A 357 44.53 28.18 -60.26
N PHE A 358 45.18 28.44 -61.41
CA PHE A 358 46.27 29.35 -61.78
C PHE A 358 47.57 29.41 -60.99
#